data_AF-A0A382G932-F1
#
_entry.id   AF-A0A382G932-F1
#
_cell.length_a   1.000
_cell.length_b   1.000
_cell.length_c   1.000
_cell.angle_alpha   90.00
_cell.angle_beta   90.00
_cell.angle_gamma   90.00
#
_symmetry.space_group_name_H-M   'P 1'
#
loop_
_entity.id
_entity.type
_entity.pdbx_description
1 polymer ?
#
loop_
_entity_poly.entity_id
_entity_poly.type
_entity_poly.pdbx_seq_one_letter_code
_entity_poly.pdbx_strand_id
1 'polypeptide(L)'
;MKKFLKYLLICILIPVLSFSFVSSLFSNEKTIVWVLEILSEELGYQSKVKVSDIVWSPTRSSISLKEVSVREKEKGNSVYSESLEIKIDLLNLVRLKEFLELKIDKATVQFEDFNLNTDYSRNKLNEFFLNKSYVEVRELNIKGSIKEVDIPKYFYLFTNNSGKSNTLKISIEDVFISKIKLGPLELLDTTLNLKPSSKSFDLVVSNSELEGKIVVKQPIKEGIRVNLSSLQLSLDNFNTSNIFVYLLDNLAIPINFSVDKLLLDEKDYGQLSLLVTKEKEKLFFNQIEFRGINLDLGKNVEDEVTERNFFLISRKEESIHSAFKGNIFTDNLSQSLLGLKGTDYDLNFLAGASNINLDISWEG
;
A
#
# COMPACT_ATOMS: atom_id res chain seq x y z
N MET A 1 -46.17 50.55 -14.67
CA MET A 1 -45.27 49.98 -15.71
C MET A 1 -43.82 50.43 -15.58
N LYS A 2 -43.46 51.72 -15.71
CA LYS A 2 -42.05 52.19 -15.59
C LYS A 2 -41.34 51.82 -14.26
N LYS A 3 -42.01 51.95 -13.10
CA LYS A 3 -41.43 51.55 -11.79
C LYS A 3 -41.17 50.04 -11.71
N PHE A 4 -42.10 49.22 -12.19
CA PHE A 4 -41.97 47.76 -12.22
C PHE A 4 -40.83 47.32 -13.15
N LEU A 5 -40.72 47.94 -14.34
CA LEU A 5 -39.62 47.71 -15.27
C LEU A 5 -38.27 48.10 -14.66
N LYS A 6 -38.21 49.19 -13.87
CA LYS A 6 -37.01 49.63 -13.16
C LYS A 6 -36.57 48.63 -12.08
N TYR A 7 -37.51 48.08 -11.32
CA TYR A 7 -37.24 47.03 -10.33
C TYR A 7 -36.80 45.72 -11.00
N LEU A 8 -37.44 45.31 -12.09
CA LEU A 8 -37.03 44.15 -12.89
C LEU A 8 -35.60 44.32 -13.42
N LEU A 9 -35.30 45.52 -13.95
CA LEU A 9 -33.98 45.84 -14.45
C LEU A 9 -32.95 45.79 -13.33
N ILE A 10 -33.22 46.35 -12.15
CA ILE A 10 -32.33 46.27 -10.98
C ILE A 10 -32.13 44.81 -10.52
N CYS A 11 -33.20 44.01 -10.49
CA CYS A 11 -33.12 42.60 -10.13
C CYS A 11 -32.37 41.73 -11.14
N ILE A 12 -32.21 42.16 -12.39
CA ILE A 12 -31.40 41.46 -13.41
C ILE A 12 -29.98 42.05 -13.45
N LEU A 13 -29.86 43.38 -13.37
CA LEU A 13 -28.61 44.11 -13.48
C LEU A 13 -27.70 43.86 -12.27
N ILE A 14 -28.25 43.76 -11.06
CA ILE A 14 -27.45 43.44 -9.86
C ILE A 14 -26.82 42.05 -10.00
N PRO A 15 -27.55 40.95 -10.28
CA PRO A 15 -26.94 39.65 -10.52
C PRO A 15 -25.99 39.64 -11.71
N VAL A 16 -26.31 40.32 -12.82
CA VAL A 16 -25.44 40.39 -14.00
C VAL A 16 -24.15 41.15 -13.70
N LEU A 17 -24.20 42.27 -12.97
CA LEU A 17 -23.02 43.02 -12.53
C LEU A 17 -22.23 42.26 -11.47
N SER A 18 -22.90 41.59 -10.53
CA SER A 18 -22.27 40.72 -9.53
C SER A 18 -21.54 39.57 -10.22
N PHE A 19 -22.19 38.93 -11.18
CA PHE A 19 -21.63 37.84 -11.98
C PHE A 19 -20.49 38.33 -12.88
N SER A 20 -20.61 39.52 -13.48
CA SER A 20 -19.55 40.15 -14.27
C SER A 20 -18.35 40.55 -13.41
N PHE A 21 -18.59 40.99 -12.18
CA PHE A 21 -17.55 41.32 -11.21
C PHE A 21 -16.82 40.07 -10.73
N VAL A 22 -17.56 39.03 -10.35
CA VAL A 22 -16.99 37.70 -10.01
C VAL A 22 -16.25 37.12 -11.21
N SER A 23 -16.82 37.19 -12.41
CA SER A 23 -16.20 36.77 -13.67
C SER A 23 -14.91 37.54 -13.96
N SER A 24 -14.87 38.84 -13.69
CA SER A 24 -13.68 39.68 -13.86
C SER A 24 -12.61 39.39 -12.80
N LEU A 25 -13.02 39.02 -11.59
CA LEU A 25 -12.11 38.60 -10.52
C LEU A 25 -11.42 37.28 -10.90
N PHE A 26 -12.16 36.32 -11.45
CA PHE A 26 -11.61 35.03 -11.85
C PHE A 26 -10.96 35.00 -13.25
N SER A 27 -11.01 36.11 -14.00
CA SER A 27 -10.26 36.25 -15.26
C SER A 27 -8.89 36.90 -15.08
N ASN A 28 -8.49 37.25 -13.86
CA ASN A 28 -7.22 37.90 -13.55
C ASN A 28 -6.32 36.96 -12.74
N GLU A 29 -5.10 36.74 -13.25
CA GLU A 29 -4.09 35.89 -12.60
C GLU A 29 -3.82 36.28 -11.15
N LYS A 30 -3.61 37.58 -10.87
CA LYS A 30 -3.28 38.05 -9.52
C LYS A 30 -4.41 37.76 -8.53
N THR A 31 -5.65 37.88 -8.98
CA THR A 31 -6.81 37.63 -8.14
C THR A 31 -7.01 36.14 -7.90
N ILE A 32 -6.77 35.28 -8.91
CA ILE A 32 -6.80 33.82 -8.71
C ILE A 32 -5.74 33.37 -7.70
N VAL A 33 -4.50 33.85 -7.85
CA VAL A 33 -3.41 33.54 -6.90
C VAL A 33 -3.83 33.97 -5.48
N TRP A 34 -4.30 35.20 -5.33
CA TRP A 34 -4.74 35.72 -4.03
C TRP A 34 -5.90 34.92 -3.41
N VAL A 35 -6.90 34.52 -4.21
CA VAL A 35 -8.02 33.68 -3.73
C VAL A 35 -7.52 32.31 -3.28
N LEU A 36 -6.64 31.67 -4.04
CA LEU A 36 -6.08 30.35 -3.69
C LEU A 36 -5.23 30.42 -2.42
N GLU A 37 -4.42 31.47 -2.28
CA GLU A 37 -3.59 31.69 -1.09
C GLU A 37 -4.44 31.93 0.17
N ILE A 38 -5.49 32.75 0.09
CA ILE A 38 -6.41 32.97 1.22
C ILE A 38 -7.18 31.71 1.59
N LEU A 39 -7.75 30.99 0.61
CA LEU A 39 -8.49 29.76 0.88
C LEU A 39 -7.57 28.71 1.53
N SER A 40 -6.33 28.61 1.06
CA SER A 40 -5.30 27.76 1.67
C SER A 40 -5.05 28.17 3.12
N GLU A 41 -4.87 29.46 3.39
CA GLU A 41 -4.57 29.98 4.73
C GLU A 41 -5.71 29.73 5.72
N GLU A 42 -6.96 29.95 5.32
CA GLU A 42 -8.16 29.62 6.10
C GLU A 42 -8.29 28.12 6.39
N LEU A 43 -7.75 27.28 5.52
CA LEU A 43 -7.69 25.82 5.73
C LEU A 43 -6.48 25.37 6.55
N GLY A 44 -5.62 26.29 7.02
CA GLY A 44 -4.42 25.99 7.82
C GLY A 44 -3.16 25.70 7.00
N TYR A 45 -3.15 26.03 5.71
CA TYR A 45 -2.05 25.76 4.79
C TYR A 45 -1.43 27.04 4.23
N GLN A 46 -0.12 27.04 4.03
CA GLN A 46 0.57 28.03 3.23
C GLN A 46 0.71 27.50 1.81
N SER A 47 0.21 28.26 0.82
CA SER A 47 0.37 27.89 -0.59
C SER A 47 1.20 28.91 -1.36
N LYS A 48 1.80 28.44 -2.44
CA LYS A 48 2.48 29.25 -3.45
C LYS A 48 2.12 28.66 -4.79
N VAL A 49 1.54 29.48 -5.67
CA VAL A 49 1.06 29.05 -6.98
C VAL A 49 1.41 30.08 -8.04
N LYS A 50 1.66 29.63 -9.27
CA LYS A 50 1.74 30.52 -10.43
C LYS A 50 0.64 30.16 -11.41
N VAL A 51 -0.10 31.15 -11.88
CA VAL A 51 -1.04 30.96 -12.98
C VAL A 51 -0.26 30.98 -14.29
N SER A 52 -0.55 30.02 -15.16
CA SER A 52 0.08 29.89 -16.47
C SER A 52 -0.88 30.14 -17.63
N ASP A 53 -2.15 29.81 -17.45
CA ASP A 53 -3.21 30.12 -18.41
C ASP A 53 -4.57 30.15 -17.70
N ILE A 54 -5.49 30.97 -18.22
CA ILE A 54 -6.87 31.07 -17.74
C ILE A 54 -7.80 31.11 -18.95
N VAL A 55 -8.63 30.08 -19.09
CA VAL A 55 -9.75 30.06 -20.01
C VAL A 55 -11.01 30.22 -19.18
N TRP A 56 -11.51 31.45 -19.07
CA TRP A 56 -12.72 31.74 -18.30
C TRP A 56 -13.97 31.67 -19.19
N SER A 57 -15.01 30.98 -18.73
CA SER A 57 -16.34 31.11 -19.33
C SER A 57 -17.46 30.98 -18.29
N PRO A 58 -18.68 31.49 -18.58
CA PRO A 58 -19.81 31.42 -17.66
C PRO A 58 -20.30 30.00 -17.34
N THR A 59 -19.89 29.00 -18.13
CA THR A 59 -20.34 27.62 -18.01
C THR A 59 -19.21 26.68 -17.62
N ARG A 60 -18.05 26.79 -18.29
CA ARG A 60 -16.87 25.97 -18.03
C ARG A 60 -15.60 26.82 -18.06
N SER A 61 -14.89 26.83 -16.95
CA SER A 61 -13.60 27.49 -16.84
C SER A 61 -12.49 26.47 -16.73
N SER A 62 -11.32 26.79 -17.28
CA SER A 62 -10.08 26.05 -17.07
C SER A 62 -9.01 27.02 -16.56
N ILE A 63 -8.27 26.60 -15.54
CA ILE A 63 -7.14 27.33 -14.97
C ILE A 63 -5.95 26.39 -14.97
N SER A 64 -4.88 26.78 -15.65
CA SER A 64 -3.62 26.03 -15.63
C SER A 64 -2.66 26.69 -14.66
N LEU A 65 -2.24 25.95 -13.64
CA LEU A 65 -1.28 26.39 -12.63
C LEU A 65 0.08 25.69 -12.84
N LYS A 66 1.15 26.38 -12.45
CA LYS A 66 2.53 25.88 -12.42
C LYS A 66 3.14 26.09 -11.04
N GLU A 67 4.09 25.22 -10.69
CA GLU A 67 4.83 25.29 -9.41
C GLU A 67 3.90 25.40 -8.19
N VAL A 68 2.84 24.58 -8.17
CA VAL A 68 1.88 24.56 -7.07
C VAL A 68 2.53 23.92 -5.87
N SER A 69 2.69 24.68 -4.79
CA SER A 69 3.21 24.20 -3.51
C SER A 69 2.18 24.50 -2.43
N VAL A 70 1.84 23.51 -1.62
CA VAL A 70 0.96 23.64 -0.46
C VAL A 70 1.66 22.99 0.72
N ARG A 71 1.75 23.69 1.86
CA ARG A 71 2.37 23.19 3.09
C ARG A 71 1.45 23.44 4.28
N GLU A 72 1.23 22.44 5.11
CA GLU A 72 0.48 22.57 6.36
C GLU A 72 1.29 23.38 7.38
N LYS A 73 0.68 24.40 7.99
CA LYS A 73 1.41 25.30 8.91
C LYS A 73 1.85 24.61 10.21
N GLU A 74 1.05 23.67 10.71
CA GLU A 74 1.27 23.04 12.02
C GLU A 74 2.07 21.74 11.95
N LYS A 75 1.73 20.86 11.00
CA LYS A 75 2.33 19.52 10.89
C LYS A 75 3.39 19.39 9.80
N GLY A 76 3.63 20.43 9.01
CA GLY A 76 4.71 20.49 8.01
C GLY A 76 4.52 19.65 6.74
N ASN A 77 3.51 18.76 6.68
CA ASN A 77 3.12 18.02 5.48
C ASN A 77 3.04 18.95 4.26
N SER A 78 3.53 18.51 3.10
CA SER A 78 3.49 19.33 1.90
C SER A 78 3.19 18.55 0.64
N VAL A 79 2.62 19.27 -0.33
CA VAL A 79 2.34 18.79 -1.68
C VAL A 79 2.93 19.78 -2.65
N TYR A 80 3.72 19.28 -3.59
CA TYR A 80 4.27 20.03 -4.70
C TYR A 80 3.79 19.43 -6.02
N SER A 81 3.40 20.26 -6.97
CA SER A 81 3.10 19.85 -8.35
C SER A 81 3.73 20.82 -9.35
N GLU A 82 4.33 20.27 -10.39
CA GLU A 82 4.90 21.07 -11.48
C GLU A 82 3.78 21.72 -12.32
N SER A 83 2.68 20.99 -12.54
CA SER A 83 1.50 21.44 -13.28
C SER A 83 0.20 20.98 -12.60
N LEU A 84 -0.82 21.82 -12.62
CA LEU A 84 -2.17 21.48 -12.18
C LEU A 84 -3.18 22.16 -13.10
N GLU A 85 -4.00 21.40 -13.79
CA GLU A 85 -5.14 21.90 -14.54
C GLU A 85 -6.40 21.78 -13.68
N ILE A 86 -7.11 22.90 -13.49
CA ILE A 86 -8.35 22.98 -12.75
C ILE A 86 -9.47 23.32 -13.72
N LYS A 87 -10.41 22.41 -13.91
CA LYS A 87 -11.63 22.64 -14.67
C LYS A 87 -12.82 22.78 -13.74
N ILE A 88 -13.61 23.83 -13.97
CA ILE A 88 -14.77 24.17 -13.14
C ILE A 88 -16.00 24.24 -14.04
N ASP A 89 -16.98 23.38 -13.80
CA ASP A 89 -18.30 23.44 -14.43
C ASP A 89 -19.27 24.19 -13.50
N LEU A 90 -19.45 25.48 -13.77
CA LEU A 90 -20.26 26.38 -12.95
C LEU A 90 -21.74 25.98 -12.92
N LEU A 91 -22.25 25.36 -14.00
CA LEU A 91 -23.62 24.84 -14.05
C LEU A 91 -23.79 23.67 -13.08
N ASN A 92 -22.81 22.78 -13.03
CA ASN A 92 -22.81 21.67 -12.08
C ASN A 92 -22.61 22.12 -10.64
N LEU A 93 -21.82 23.18 -10.40
CA LEU A 93 -21.67 23.78 -9.07
C LEU A 93 -23.03 24.25 -8.53
N VAL A 94 -23.80 25.00 -9.34
CA VAL A 94 -25.15 25.47 -8.96
C VAL A 94 -26.11 24.30 -8.73
N ARG A 95 -25.93 23.19 -9.47
CA ARG A 95 -26.73 21.97 -9.33
C ARG A 95 -26.24 21.03 -8.22
N LEU A 96 -25.16 21.39 -7.50
CA LEU A 96 -24.50 20.56 -6.48
C LEU A 96 -24.12 19.15 -7.01
N LYS A 97 -23.76 19.08 -8.29
CA LYS A 97 -23.21 17.89 -8.96
C LYS A 97 -21.68 17.95 -8.99
N GLU A 98 -21.04 16.92 -9.51
CA GLU A 98 -19.59 16.94 -9.79
C GLU A 98 -19.25 18.13 -10.69
N PHE A 99 -18.46 19.06 -10.17
CA PHE A 99 -18.21 20.36 -10.82
C PHE A 99 -16.72 20.68 -10.96
N LEU A 100 -15.86 19.97 -10.24
CA LEU A 100 -14.43 20.23 -10.20
C LEU A 100 -13.69 19.05 -10.83
N GLU A 101 -12.85 19.31 -11.83
CA GLU A 101 -11.93 18.33 -12.40
C GLU A 101 -10.50 18.84 -12.22
N LEU A 102 -9.67 18.06 -11.53
CA LEU A 102 -8.28 18.36 -11.26
C LEU A 102 -7.40 17.38 -12.04
N LYS A 103 -6.50 17.88 -12.88
CA LYS A 103 -5.48 17.07 -13.55
C LYS A 103 -4.10 17.46 -13.11
N ILE A 104 -3.38 16.49 -12.59
CA ILE A 104 -2.05 16.64 -12.04
C ILE A 104 -1.13 15.73 -12.85
N ASP A 105 -0.17 16.30 -13.57
CA ASP A 105 0.80 15.47 -14.30
C ASP A 105 1.75 14.78 -13.31
N LYS A 106 2.30 15.53 -12.36
CA LYS A 106 3.26 15.00 -11.38
C LYS A 106 3.14 15.72 -10.05
N ALA A 107 2.76 14.98 -9.01
CA ALA A 107 2.74 15.46 -7.64
C ALA A 107 3.85 14.79 -6.80
N THR A 108 4.43 15.54 -5.89
CA THR A 108 5.28 15.06 -4.80
C THR A 108 4.61 15.40 -3.48
N VAL A 109 4.33 14.38 -2.68
CA VAL A 109 3.78 14.52 -1.34
C VAL A 109 4.88 14.19 -0.35
N GLN A 110 5.16 15.11 0.59
CA GLN A 110 6.10 14.92 1.67
C GLN A 110 5.35 14.92 3.00
N PHE A 111 5.39 13.79 3.69
CA PHE A 111 4.77 13.63 5.00
C PHE A 111 5.77 13.92 6.13
N GLU A 112 5.28 14.48 7.23
CA GLU A 112 6.02 14.68 8.48
C GLU A 112 5.20 14.03 9.62
N ASP A 113 5.57 12.80 9.99
CA ASP A 113 4.89 11.96 11.01
C ASP A 113 3.37 11.79 10.79
N PHE A 114 2.96 11.66 9.52
CA PHE A 114 1.55 11.63 9.14
C PHE A 114 0.87 10.32 9.58
N ASN A 115 -0.30 10.41 10.24
CA ASN A 115 -1.07 9.22 10.58
C ASN A 115 -2.24 9.02 9.61
N LEU A 116 -2.09 8.06 8.68
CA LEU A 116 -3.12 7.72 7.69
C LEU A 116 -4.48 7.32 8.30
N ASN A 117 -4.51 6.83 9.55
CA ASN A 117 -5.75 6.41 10.20
C ASN A 117 -6.54 7.56 10.84
N THR A 118 -5.86 8.65 11.25
CA THR A 118 -6.50 9.71 12.07
C THR A 118 -6.43 11.09 11.44
N ASP A 119 -5.47 11.34 10.56
CA ASP A 119 -5.20 12.66 9.98
C ASP A 119 -5.96 12.90 8.67
N TYR A 120 -6.74 11.92 8.20
CA TYR A 120 -7.64 12.10 7.07
C TYR A 120 -8.81 13.02 7.45
N SER A 121 -8.68 14.30 7.07
CA SER A 121 -9.67 15.39 7.04
C SER A 121 -10.95 15.22 7.89
N ARG A 122 -10.99 15.89 9.05
CA ARG A 122 -12.22 16.10 9.84
C ARG A 122 -13.07 17.32 9.38
N ASN A 123 -12.77 17.94 8.23
CA ASN A 123 -13.44 19.16 7.80
C ASN A 123 -14.57 18.89 6.79
N LYS A 124 -15.80 19.30 7.12
CA LYS A 124 -16.99 19.18 6.25
C LYS A 124 -16.83 19.87 4.88
N LEU A 125 -16.06 20.95 4.81
CA LEU A 125 -15.79 21.63 3.53
C LEU A 125 -14.90 20.77 2.62
N ASN A 126 -13.85 20.18 3.16
CA ASN A 126 -12.98 19.28 2.41
C ASN A 126 -13.78 18.08 1.88
N GLU A 127 -14.62 17.49 2.73
CA GLU A 127 -15.48 16.37 2.35
C GLU A 127 -16.45 16.77 1.22
N PHE A 128 -17.03 17.97 1.26
CA PHE A 128 -17.87 18.48 0.17
C PHE A 128 -17.12 18.60 -1.15
N PHE A 129 -15.94 19.23 -1.16
CA PHE A 129 -15.15 19.40 -2.39
C PHE A 129 -14.65 18.06 -2.93
N LEU A 130 -14.11 17.18 -2.07
CA LEU A 130 -13.63 15.86 -2.46
C LEU A 130 -14.74 15.04 -3.12
N ASN A 131 -15.93 15.00 -2.52
CA ASN A 131 -17.08 14.25 -3.03
C ASN A 131 -17.70 14.83 -4.32
N LYS A 132 -17.33 16.06 -4.71
CA LYS A 132 -17.82 16.74 -5.92
C LYS A 132 -16.71 17.03 -6.92
N SER A 133 -15.56 16.38 -6.73
CA SER A 133 -14.38 16.52 -7.57
C SER A 133 -13.99 15.20 -8.25
N TYR A 134 -13.53 15.31 -9.48
CA TYR A 134 -12.79 14.26 -10.16
C TYR A 134 -11.31 14.64 -10.15
N VAL A 135 -10.45 13.74 -9.66
CA VAL A 135 -9.01 13.97 -9.58
C VAL A 135 -8.28 12.92 -10.41
N GLU A 136 -7.52 13.38 -11.39
CA GLU A 136 -6.63 12.58 -12.22
C GLU A 136 -5.18 12.93 -11.88
N VAL A 137 -4.43 11.96 -11.33
CA VAL A 137 -3.00 12.10 -11.09
C VAL A 137 -2.28 11.11 -12.00
N ARG A 138 -1.30 11.58 -12.79
CA ARG A 138 -0.52 10.69 -13.67
C ARG A 138 0.69 10.10 -12.96
N GLU A 139 1.44 10.92 -12.25
CA GLU A 139 2.61 10.51 -11.45
C GLU A 139 2.52 11.05 -10.03
N LEU A 140 2.74 10.18 -9.04
CA LEU A 140 2.73 10.50 -7.62
C LEU A 140 4.04 10.04 -6.98
N ASN A 141 4.79 10.97 -6.42
CA ASN A 141 5.97 10.70 -5.61
C ASN A 141 5.65 10.91 -4.14
N ILE A 142 6.07 9.99 -3.28
CA ILE A 142 5.83 10.04 -1.83
C ILE A 142 7.17 10.02 -1.11
N LYS A 143 7.35 10.94 -0.16
CA LYS A 143 8.57 11.12 0.66
C LYS A 143 8.22 11.40 2.12
N GLY A 144 9.23 11.30 2.99
CA GLY A 144 9.15 11.74 4.39
C GLY A 144 8.79 10.60 5.35
N SER A 145 7.99 10.91 6.38
CA SER A 145 7.66 9.94 7.43
C SER A 145 6.17 9.75 7.66
N ILE A 146 5.77 8.49 7.86
CA ILE A 146 4.40 8.07 8.14
C ILE A 146 4.39 7.36 9.48
N LYS A 147 3.47 7.73 10.36
CA LYS A 147 3.39 7.17 11.70
C LYS A 147 2.90 5.73 11.73
N GLU A 148 1.79 5.48 11.03
CA GLU A 148 1.15 4.15 11.01
C GLU A 148 0.46 3.90 9.68
N VAL A 149 0.64 2.69 9.13
CA VAL A 149 -0.08 2.19 7.96
C VAL A 149 -0.68 0.82 8.25
N ASP A 150 -1.97 0.66 7.95
CA ASP A 150 -2.69 -0.60 8.05
C ASP A 150 -3.02 -1.12 6.64
N ILE A 151 -2.10 -1.90 6.07
CA ILE A 151 -2.15 -2.34 4.68
C ILE A 151 -3.46 -3.08 4.34
N PRO A 152 -4.00 -3.96 5.21
CA PRO A 152 -5.31 -4.57 5.00
C PRO A 152 -6.42 -3.60 4.59
N LYS A 153 -6.46 -2.39 5.15
CA LYS A 153 -7.50 -1.39 4.84
C LYS A 153 -7.40 -0.84 3.41
N TYR A 154 -6.23 -0.95 2.78
CA TYR A 154 -5.95 -0.34 1.48
C TYR A 154 -5.87 -1.35 0.33
N PHE A 155 -6.13 -2.65 0.58
CA PHE A 155 -6.11 -3.68 -0.47
C PHE A 155 -7.02 -3.34 -1.67
N TYR A 156 -8.14 -2.64 -1.44
CA TYR A 156 -9.07 -2.23 -2.51
C TYR A 156 -8.43 -1.34 -3.59
N LEU A 157 -7.36 -0.61 -3.24
CA LEU A 157 -6.61 0.22 -4.19
C LEU A 157 -5.87 -0.64 -5.23
N PHE A 158 -5.60 -1.91 -4.91
CA PHE A 158 -4.83 -2.82 -5.75
C PHE A 158 -5.70 -3.85 -6.49
N THR A 159 -6.99 -3.97 -6.16
CA THR A 159 -7.89 -4.98 -6.74
C THR A 159 -8.67 -4.50 -7.96
N ASN A 160 -8.78 -3.19 -8.19
CA ASN A 160 -9.62 -2.60 -9.22
C ASN A 160 -8.91 -2.49 -10.58
N ASN A 161 -8.87 -3.61 -11.32
CA ASN A 161 -8.42 -3.64 -12.71
C ASN A 161 -9.54 -3.19 -13.67
N SER A 162 -9.96 -1.92 -13.59
CA SER A 162 -10.68 -1.35 -14.73
C SER A 162 -9.66 -1.19 -15.85
N GLY A 163 -9.81 -1.92 -16.96
CA GLY A 163 -8.87 -1.93 -18.09
C GLY A 163 -8.73 -0.60 -18.86
N LYS A 164 -8.91 0.55 -18.19
CA LYS A 164 -8.64 1.89 -18.71
C LYS A 164 -7.23 2.29 -18.31
N SER A 165 -6.39 2.43 -19.33
CA SER A 165 -4.93 2.57 -19.29
C SER A 165 -4.43 3.95 -18.83
N ASN A 166 -4.88 4.44 -17.67
CA ASN A 166 -4.13 5.48 -16.95
C ASN A 166 -3.63 4.86 -15.65
N THR A 167 -2.59 4.02 -15.76
CA THR A 167 -1.88 3.48 -14.61
C THR A 167 -1.12 4.63 -13.96
N LEU A 168 -1.70 5.23 -12.92
CA LEU A 168 -1.00 6.12 -12.00
C LEU A 168 0.37 5.52 -11.70
N LYS A 169 1.44 6.24 -12.02
CA LYS A 169 2.79 5.83 -11.63
C LYS A 169 3.05 6.34 -10.22
N ILE A 170 3.29 5.41 -9.30
CA ILE A 170 3.62 5.74 -7.91
C ILE A 170 5.11 5.50 -7.71
N SER A 171 5.82 6.46 -7.15
CA SER A 171 7.16 6.31 -6.61
C SER A 171 7.15 6.62 -5.12
N ILE A 172 7.96 5.88 -4.36
CA ILE A 172 8.22 6.11 -2.94
C ILE A 172 9.73 6.21 -2.81
N GLU A 173 10.21 7.33 -2.29
CA GLU A 173 11.64 7.59 -2.12
C GLU A 173 11.93 7.78 -0.63
N ASP A 174 12.61 6.78 -0.05
CA ASP A 174 13.10 6.73 1.32
C ASP A 174 12.04 7.13 2.36
N VAL A 175 10.83 6.58 2.23
CA VAL A 175 9.76 6.84 3.21
C VAL A 175 9.99 6.01 4.45
N PHE A 176 10.09 6.68 5.58
CA PHE A 176 10.15 6.04 6.89
C PHE A 176 8.74 5.80 7.43
N ILE A 177 8.46 4.59 7.89
CA ILE A 177 7.17 4.23 8.49
C ILE A 177 7.39 3.65 9.86
N SER A 178 6.93 4.34 10.91
CA SER A 178 7.16 3.91 12.30
C SER A 178 6.43 2.58 12.62
N LYS A 179 5.25 2.36 12.02
CA LYS A 179 4.48 1.12 12.21
C LYS A 179 3.72 0.69 10.96
N ILE A 180 3.98 -0.53 10.47
CA ILE A 180 3.20 -1.19 9.43
C ILE A 180 2.45 -2.37 10.03
N LYS A 181 1.13 -2.41 9.84
CA LYS A 181 0.29 -3.55 10.18
C LYS A 181 0.00 -4.37 8.93
N LEU A 182 0.35 -5.66 8.98
CA LEU A 182 0.13 -6.66 7.95
C LEU A 182 -0.72 -7.80 8.52
N GLY A 183 -1.98 -7.47 8.85
CA GLY A 183 -2.86 -8.41 9.54
C GLY A 183 -2.33 -8.69 10.96
N PRO A 184 -1.92 -9.93 11.29
CA PRO A 184 -1.41 -10.26 12.61
C PRO A 184 0.04 -9.85 12.84
N LEU A 185 0.77 -9.50 11.78
CA LEU A 185 2.18 -9.10 11.84
C LEU A 185 2.29 -7.58 11.96
N GLU A 186 3.10 -7.12 12.91
CA GLU A 186 3.47 -5.71 13.02
C GLU A 186 4.97 -5.55 12.74
N LEU A 187 5.31 -4.63 11.83
CA LEU A 187 6.68 -4.25 11.53
C LEU A 187 6.89 -2.81 12.00
N LEU A 188 8.00 -2.58 12.70
CA LEU A 188 8.36 -1.26 13.21
C LEU A 188 9.47 -0.63 12.37
N ASP A 189 9.55 0.70 12.42
CA ASP A 189 10.67 1.50 11.92
C ASP A 189 11.15 1.08 10.51
N THR A 190 10.19 0.97 9.58
CA THR A 190 10.41 0.42 8.25
C THR A 190 10.65 1.50 7.21
N THR A 191 11.76 1.38 6.48
CA THR A 191 12.03 2.19 5.30
C THR A 191 11.46 1.51 4.06
N LEU A 192 10.69 2.26 3.27
CA LEU A 192 10.09 1.79 2.03
C LEU A 192 10.60 2.59 0.84
N ASN A 193 10.90 1.86 -0.23
CA ASN A 193 11.26 2.41 -1.52
C ASN A 193 10.44 1.73 -2.62
N LEU A 194 9.90 2.50 -3.56
CA LEU A 194 9.14 1.99 -4.70
C LEU A 194 9.58 2.74 -5.95
N LYS A 195 10.13 2.01 -6.93
CA LYS A 195 10.39 2.59 -8.24
C LYS A 195 9.11 2.61 -9.08
N PRO A 196 8.88 3.68 -9.85
CA PRO A 196 7.69 3.78 -10.68
C PRO A 196 7.70 2.71 -11.76
N SER A 197 6.63 1.92 -11.82
CA SER A 197 6.43 0.86 -12.81
C SER A 197 4.95 0.73 -13.12
N SER A 198 4.63 0.50 -14.40
CA SER A 198 3.26 0.30 -14.88
C SER A 198 2.83 -1.17 -14.89
N LYS A 199 3.74 -2.10 -14.56
CA LYS A 199 3.49 -3.56 -14.64
C LYS A 199 3.46 -4.23 -13.26
N SER A 200 4.14 -3.65 -12.29
CA SER A 200 4.26 -4.20 -10.93
C SER A 200 4.61 -3.10 -9.95
N PHE A 201 4.25 -3.29 -8.69
CA PHE A 201 4.80 -2.52 -7.59
C PHE A 201 5.96 -3.30 -6.99
N ASP A 202 7.16 -2.78 -7.21
CA ASP A 202 8.42 -3.36 -6.75
C ASP A 202 8.88 -2.60 -5.51
N LEU A 203 8.39 -3.01 -4.34
CA LEU A 203 8.72 -2.41 -3.06
C LEU A 203 10.04 -2.99 -2.54
N VAL A 204 10.99 -2.14 -2.20
CA VAL A 204 12.16 -2.49 -1.40
C VAL A 204 11.84 -2.09 0.04
N VAL A 205 12.01 -3.04 0.95
CA VAL A 205 11.62 -2.91 2.36
C VAL A 205 12.84 -3.20 3.23
N SER A 206 13.05 -2.39 4.26
CA SER A 206 14.17 -2.57 5.18
C SER A 206 13.86 -2.01 6.57
N ASN A 207 14.10 -2.83 7.60
CA ASN A 207 14.18 -2.44 9.01
C ASN A 207 15.15 -3.39 9.73
N SER A 208 15.15 -3.40 11.07
CA SER A 208 15.98 -4.33 11.86
C SER A 208 15.57 -5.80 11.75
N GLU A 209 14.34 -6.08 11.32
CA GLU A 209 13.73 -7.42 11.31
C GLU A 209 13.59 -8.01 9.90
N LEU A 210 13.65 -7.19 8.87
CA LEU A 210 13.24 -7.52 7.52
C LEU A 210 14.07 -6.71 6.54
N GLU A 211 14.63 -7.40 5.55
CA GLU A 211 15.26 -6.75 4.41
C GLU A 211 14.94 -7.51 3.12
N GLY A 212 14.55 -6.78 2.08
CA GLY A 212 14.44 -7.34 0.74
C GLY A 212 13.41 -6.64 -0.13
N LYS A 213 12.72 -7.43 -0.96
CA LYS A 213 11.83 -6.93 -2.01
C LYS A 213 10.48 -7.65 -2.01
N ILE A 214 9.42 -6.86 -2.07
CA ILE A 214 8.04 -7.32 -2.25
C ILE A 214 7.55 -6.84 -3.62
N VAL A 215 7.15 -7.77 -4.47
CA VAL A 215 6.65 -7.51 -5.82
C VAL A 215 5.18 -7.86 -5.89
N VAL A 216 4.35 -6.84 -6.06
CA VAL A 216 2.92 -6.99 -6.33
C VAL A 216 2.71 -6.82 -7.83
N LYS A 217 2.35 -7.91 -8.53
CA LYS A 217 2.10 -7.85 -9.96
C LYS A 217 0.78 -7.15 -10.28
N GLN A 218 0.67 -6.49 -11.42
CA GLN A 218 -0.59 -5.97 -11.94
C GLN A 218 -1.02 -6.77 -13.18
N PRO A 219 -2.21 -7.41 -13.20
CA PRO A 219 -3.24 -7.42 -12.16
C PRO A 219 -2.84 -8.21 -10.90
N ILE A 220 -3.28 -7.77 -9.70
CA ILE A 220 -2.93 -8.40 -8.41
C ILE A 220 -3.29 -9.89 -8.30
N LYS A 221 -4.20 -10.37 -9.16
CA LYS A 221 -4.56 -11.80 -9.25
C LYS A 221 -3.38 -12.70 -9.60
N GLU A 222 -2.32 -12.16 -10.21
CA GLU A 222 -1.08 -12.90 -10.45
C GLU A 222 -0.25 -13.15 -9.18
N GLY A 223 -0.67 -12.62 -8.03
CA GLY A 223 -0.09 -12.88 -6.72
C GLY A 223 0.95 -11.87 -6.27
N ILE A 224 1.47 -12.13 -5.07
CA ILE A 224 2.55 -11.38 -4.44
C ILE A 224 3.81 -12.26 -4.45
N ARG A 225 4.95 -11.69 -4.83
CA ARG A 225 6.26 -12.32 -4.64
C ARG A 225 7.01 -11.59 -3.54
N VAL A 226 7.38 -12.29 -2.48
CA VAL A 226 8.17 -11.79 -1.36
C VAL A 226 9.53 -12.46 -1.46
N ASN A 227 10.59 -11.67 -1.66
CA ASN A 227 11.96 -12.17 -1.74
C ASN A 227 12.84 -11.37 -0.79
N LEU A 228 13.27 -11.99 0.30
CA LEU A 228 13.93 -11.35 1.42
C LEU A 228 15.39 -11.78 1.52
N SER A 229 16.31 -10.84 1.69
CA SER A 229 17.70 -11.14 2.05
C SER A 229 17.78 -11.63 3.50
N SER A 230 16.95 -11.06 4.38
CA SER A 230 16.90 -11.41 5.79
C SER A 230 15.49 -11.25 6.35
N LEU A 231 15.09 -12.19 7.20
CA LEU A 231 13.88 -12.12 8.01
C LEU A 231 14.20 -12.61 9.42
N GLN A 232 14.08 -11.74 10.40
CA GLN A 232 14.15 -12.05 11.82
C GLN A 232 12.73 -12.01 12.40
N LEU A 233 12.29 -13.15 12.90
CA LEU A 233 11.02 -13.27 13.61
C LEU A 233 11.30 -13.51 15.09
N SER A 234 10.54 -12.81 15.92
CA SER A 234 10.37 -13.07 17.34
C SER A 234 8.89 -13.32 17.62
N LEU A 235 8.59 -14.00 18.73
CA LEU A 235 7.20 -14.19 19.16
C LEU A 235 6.48 -12.85 19.39
N ASP A 236 7.23 -11.80 19.76
CA ASP A 236 6.72 -10.46 19.99
C ASP A 236 6.20 -9.77 18.73
N ASN A 237 6.58 -10.24 17.53
CA ASN A 237 6.13 -9.66 16.25
C ASN A 237 4.67 -9.99 15.90
N PHE A 238 4.06 -10.97 16.58
CA PHE A 238 2.71 -11.44 16.27
C PHE A 238 1.69 -10.97 17.30
N ASN A 239 0.68 -10.20 16.85
CA ASN A 239 -0.40 -9.72 17.71
C ASN A 239 -1.55 -10.74 17.89
N THR A 240 -1.47 -11.89 17.22
CA THR A 240 -2.40 -13.02 17.38
C THR A 240 -1.63 -14.31 17.60
N SER A 241 -2.25 -15.28 18.27
CA SER A 241 -1.67 -16.58 18.54
C SER A 241 -1.59 -17.50 17.31
N ASN A 242 -2.22 -17.18 16.17
CA ASN A 242 -2.26 -18.10 15.03
C ASN A 242 -2.35 -17.43 13.65
N ILE A 243 -1.18 -17.18 13.04
CA ILE A 243 -1.06 -16.65 11.67
C ILE A 243 -1.69 -17.57 10.61
N PHE A 244 -1.69 -18.89 10.84
CA PHE A 244 -2.24 -19.84 9.88
C PHE A 244 -3.75 -19.73 9.76
N VAL A 245 -4.46 -19.54 10.87
CA VAL A 245 -5.90 -19.28 10.87
C VAL A 245 -6.21 -17.96 10.17
N TYR A 246 -5.42 -16.91 10.44
CA TYR A 246 -5.57 -15.63 9.75
C TYR A 246 -5.43 -15.78 8.23
N LEU A 247 -4.39 -16.48 7.76
CA LEU A 247 -4.20 -16.75 6.33
C LEU A 247 -5.33 -17.62 5.77
N LEU A 248 -5.78 -18.64 6.50
CA LEU A 248 -6.90 -19.48 6.09
C LEU A 248 -8.16 -18.65 5.88
N ASP A 249 -8.44 -17.68 6.74
CA ASP A 249 -9.64 -16.84 6.64
C ASP A 249 -9.49 -15.73 5.57
N ASN A 250 -8.31 -15.12 5.44
CA ASN A 250 -8.13 -13.86 4.70
C ASN A 250 -7.33 -13.95 3.38
N LEU A 251 -6.65 -15.07 3.10
CA LEU A 251 -5.82 -15.16 1.89
C LEU A 251 -6.68 -15.18 0.62
N ALA A 252 -6.60 -14.11 -0.16
CA ALA A 252 -7.36 -13.97 -1.41
C ALA A 252 -6.52 -14.16 -2.69
N ILE A 253 -5.20 -14.02 -2.58
CA ILE A 253 -4.24 -14.08 -3.69
C ILE A 253 -3.04 -14.93 -3.29
N PRO A 254 -2.40 -15.63 -4.24
CA PRO A 254 -1.26 -16.48 -3.92
C PRO A 254 -0.04 -15.64 -3.51
N ILE A 255 0.76 -16.19 -2.58
CA ILE A 255 2.00 -15.59 -2.09
C ILE A 255 3.15 -16.55 -2.38
N ASN A 256 4.08 -16.14 -3.23
CA ASN A 256 5.36 -16.83 -3.39
C ASN A 256 6.36 -16.15 -2.47
N PHE A 257 6.90 -16.89 -1.50
CA PHE A 257 7.77 -16.40 -0.46
C PHE A 257 9.14 -17.07 -0.58
N SER A 258 10.20 -16.27 -0.49
CA SER A 258 11.57 -16.73 -0.34
C SER A 258 12.35 -15.83 0.62
N VAL A 259 13.23 -16.44 1.41
CA VAL A 259 14.17 -15.75 2.29
C VAL A 259 15.52 -16.44 2.28
N ASP A 260 16.59 -15.65 2.17
CA ASP A 260 17.97 -16.14 2.16
C ASP A 260 18.51 -16.40 3.57
N LYS A 261 18.08 -15.62 4.56
CA LYS A 261 18.47 -15.74 5.96
C LYS A 261 17.27 -15.62 6.89
N LEU A 262 16.77 -16.75 7.39
CA LEU A 262 15.68 -16.83 8.35
C LEU A 262 16.25 -16.91 9.77
N LEU A 263 16.06 -15.86 10.56
CA LEU A 263 16.42 -15.83 11.98
C LEU A 263 15.16 -16.01 12.83
N LEU A 264 15.21 -16.92 13.79
CA LEU A 264 14.21 -17.05 14.85
C LEU A 264 14.93 -16.84 16.19
N ASP A 265 14.50 -15.86 16.97
CA ASP A 265 15.15 -15.49 18.24
C ASP A 265 16.68 -15.36 18.11
N GLU A 266 17.11 -14.56 17.11
CA GLU A 266 18.51 -14.28 16.74
C GLU A 266 19.32 -15.46 16.17
N LYS A 267 18.75 -16.68 16.18
CA LYS A 267 19.41 -17.86 15.63
C LYS A 267 19.08 -18.03 14.15
N ASP A 268 20.12 -18.22 13.34
CA ASP A 268 19.99 -18.47 11.90
C ASP A 268 19.57 -19.92 11.61
N TYR A 269 18.41 -20.08 10.98
CA TYR A 269 17.87 -21.36 10.52
C TYR A 269 18.15 -21.62 9.05
N GLY A 270 18.65 -20.63 8.28
CA GLY A 270 19.01 -20.76 6.87
C GLY A 270 17.94 -20.24 5.91
N GLN A 271 17.80 -20.90 4.77
CA GLN A 271 17.00 -20.47 3.62
C GLN A 271 15.65 -21.16 3.60
N LEU A 272 14.60 -20.43 3.21
CA LEU A 272 13.26 -20.97 3.04
C LEU A 272 12.61 -20.39 1.79
N SER A 273 11.98 -21.24 0.98
CA SER A 273 11.06 -20.81 -0.06
C SER A 273 9.81 -21.68 -0.10
N LEU A 274 8.67 -21.08 -0.41
CA LEU A 274 7.37 -21.75 -0.47
C LEU A 274 6.35 -20.94 -1.27
N LEU A 275 5.30 -21.61 -1.74
CA LEU A 275 4.14 -21.01 -2.37
C LEU A 275 2.90 -21.22 -1.50
N VAL A 276 2.31 -20.14 -1.01
CA VAL A 276 1.04 -20.17 -0.27
C VAL A 276 -0.13 -19.92 -1.22
N THR A 277 -1.08 -20.86 -1.25
CA THR A 277 -2.34 -20.73 -2.00
C THR A 277 -3.52 -21.14 -1.15
N LYS A 278 -4.71 -20.60 -1.43
CA LYS A 278 -5.97 -21.02 -0.80
C LYS A 278 -6.93 -21.56 -1.86
N GLU A 279 -7.50 -22.73 -1.60
CA GLU A 279 -8.61 -23.28 -2.39
C GLU A 279 -9.76 -23.67 -1.44
N LYS A 280 -10.91 -23.01 -1.58
CA LYS A 280 -12.05 -23.18 -0.67
C LYS A 280 -11.60 -22.95 0.78
N GLU A 281 -11.84 -23.91 1.68
CA GLU A 281 -11.48 -23.89 3.11
C GLU A 281 -10.14 -24.60 3.39
N LYS A 282 -9.23 -24.61 2.40
CA LYS A 282 -7.91 -25.25 2.50
C LYS A 282 -6.80 -24.28 2.12
N LEU A 283 -5.83 -24.13 3.01
CA LEU A 283 -4.61 -23.39 2.83
C LEU A 283 -3.47 -24.36 2.52
N PHE A 284 -2.81 -24.15 1.39
CA PHE A 284 -1.71 -24.99 0.92
C PHE A 284 -0.41 -24.19 0.93
N PHE A 285 0.63 -24.77 1.48
CA PHE A 285 2.01 -24.34 1.35
C PHE A 285 2.69 -25.39 0.48
N ASN A 286 2.87 -25.08 -0.78
CA ASN A 286 3.44 -25.98 -1.78
C ASN A 286 4.87 -25.59 -2.10
N GLN A 287 5.60 -26.50 -2.75
CA GLN A 287 6.95 -26.23 -3.24
C GLN A 287 7.87 -25.75 -2.10
N ILE A 288 7.70 -26.36 -0.92
CA ILE A 288 8.50 -25.98 0.25
C ILE A 288 9.92 -26.48 0.03
N GLU A 289 10.85 -25.55 -0.05
CA GLU A 289 12.29 -25.81 -0.05
C GLU A 289 12.90 -25.13 1.16
N PHE A 290 13.63 -25.90 1.98
CA PHE A 290 14.34 -25.38 3.14
C PHE A 290 15.78 -25.89 3.12
N ARG A 291 16.73 -25.02 3.47
CA ARG A 291 18.15 -25.37 3.57
C ARG A 291 18.78 -24.64 4.74
N GLY A 292 19.18 -25.38 5.75
CA GLY A 292 19.90 -24.82 6.89
C GLY A 292 19.92 -25.81 8.03
N ILE A 293 20.68 -25.52 9.10
CA ILE A 293 20.85 -26.42 10.26
C ILE A 293 21.14 -27.88 9.87
N ASN A 294 21.94 -28.10 8.81
CA ASN A 294 22.25 -29.40 8.22
C ASN A 294 21.02 -30.21 7.76
N LEU A 295 19.87 -29.55 7.54
CA LEU A 295 18.63 -30.11 7.02
C LEU A 295 18.32 -29.50 5.66
N ASP A 296 18.10 -30.36 4.67
CA ASP A 296 17.61 -29.99 3.35
C ASP A 296 16.20 -30.60 3.16
N LEU A 297 15.20 -29.77 2.88
CA LEU A 297 13.85 -30.18 2.50
C LEU A 297 13.64 -29.85 1.02
N GLY A 298 13.20 -30.84 0.22
CA GLY A 298 12.82 -30.60 -1.18
C GLY A 298 13.87 -30.86 -2.25
N LYS A 299 15.03 -31.41 -1.85
CA LYS A 299 15.92 -32.12 -2.78
C LYS A 299 15.63 -33.62 -2.70
N ASN A 300 15.30 -34.24 -3.82
CA ASN A 300 15.42 -35.69 -3.96
C ASN A 300 16.69 -35.97 -4.78
N VAL A 301 17.54 -36.85 -4.25
CA VAL A 301 18.83 -37.19 -4.87
C VAL A 301 18.64 -38.07 -6.11
N GLU A 302 17.58 -38.89 -6.23
CA GLU A 302 17.48 -39.86 -7.34
C GLU A 302 16.06 -40.21 -7.87
N ASP A 303 14.95 -39.62 -7.40
CA ASP A 303 13.60 -40.03 -7.84
C ASP A 303 12.84 -39.00 -8.69
N GLU A 304 12.49 -39.42 -9.91
CA GLU A 304 11.57 -38.77 -10.86
C GLU A 304 10.10 -38.70 -10.38
N VAL A 305 9.80 -39.13 -9.14
CA VAL A 305 8.44 -39.08 -8.59
C VAL A 305 8.22 -37.79 -7.80
N THR A 306 7.68 -36.82 -8.52
CA THR A 306 7.15 -35.50 -8.12
C THR A 306 6.06 -35.53 -7.02
N GLU A 307 6.30 -36.12 -5.85
CA GLU A 307 5.50 -35.75 -4.67
C GLU A 307 6.10 -34.46 -4.07
N ARG A 308 5.62 -33.32 -4.57
CA ARG A 308 6.02 -31.98 -4.11
C ARG A 308 5.77 -31.89 -2.60
N ASN A 309 6.78 -31.47 -1.83
CA ASN A 309 6.59 -31.17 -0.41
C ASN A 309 5.42 -30.20 -0.26
N PHE A 310 4.49 -30.54 0.61
CA PHE A 310 3.39 -29.66 0.93
C PHE A 310 3.04 -29.70 2.41
N PHE A 311 2.57 -28.55 2.88
CA PHE A 311 1.90 -28.42 4.15
C PHE A 311 0.47 -27.92 3.89
N LEU A 312 -0.51 -28.64 4.41
CA LEU A 312 -1.93 -28.38 4.25
C LEU A 312 -2.52 -28.02 5.61
N ILE A 313 -3.32 -26.95 5.63
CA ILE A 313 -4.13 -26.55 6.76
C ILE A 313 -5.58 -26.43 6.30
N SER A 314 -6.50 -27.01 7.05
CA SER A 314 -7.92 -26.95 6.73
C SER A 314 -8.78 -26.93 7.98
N ARG A 315 -9.93 -26.27 7.91
CA ARG A 315 -10.93 -26.30 8.99
C ARG A 315 -11.82 -27.53 8.82
N LYS A 316 -11.99 -28.30 9.90
CA LYS A 316 -12.93 -29.41 9.97
C LYS A 316 -13.81 -29.19 11.21
N GLU A 317 -15.05 -28.75 10.99
CA GLU A 317 -15.94 -28.35 12.08
C GLU A 317 -15.31 -27.22 12.93
N GLU A 318 -15.03 -27.48 14.20
CA GLU A 318 -14.40 -26.53 15.13
C GLU A 318 -12.87 -26.70 15.25
N SER A 319 -12.28 -27.73 14.62
CA SER A 319 -10.85 -28.02 14.74
C SER A 319 -10.04 -27.60 13.51
N ILE A 320 -8.73 -27.41 13.73
CA ILE A 320 -7.76 -27.17 12.65
C ILE A 320 -7.02 -28.46 12.37
N HIS A 321 -7.25 -29.01 11.18
CA HIS A 321 -6.51 -30.15 10.68
C HIS A 321 -5.30 -29.68 9.89
N SER A 322 -4.13 -30.20 10.26
CA SER A 322 -2.84 -29.92 9.63
C SER A 322 -2.23 -31.21 9.11
N ALA A 323 -1.63 -31.17 7.91
CA ALA A 323 -0.91 -32.30 7.35
C ALA A 323 0.34 -31.84 6.62
N PHE A 324 1.46 -32.54 6.83
CA PHE A 324 2.71 -32.31 6.15
C PHE A 324 3.15 -33.60 5.47
N LYS A 325 3.48 -33.48 4.18
CA LYS A 325 4.11 -34.55 3.42
C LYS A 325 5.36 -33.99 2.75
N GLY A 326 6.50 -34.66 2.96
CA GLY A 326 7.74 -34.24 2.36
C GLY A 326 8.93 -35.10 2.75
N ASN A 327 10.04 -34.90 2.04
CA ASN A 327 11.27 -35.62 2.29
C ASN A 327 12.37 -34.70 2.84
N ILE A 328 12.94 -35.08 3.99
CA ILE A 328 14.04 -34.40 4.65
C ILE A 328 15.33 -35.20 4.46
N PHE A 329 16.35 -34.53 3.94
CA PHE A 329 17.71 -35.05 3.82
C PHE A 329 18.64 -34.35 4.82
N THR A 330 19.59 -35.10 5.38
CA THR A 330 20.65 -34.57 6.23
C THR A 330 21.90 -35.44 6.13
N ASP A 331 23.07 -34.81 6.14
CA ASP A 331 24.35 -35.53 6.23
C ASP A 331 24.66 -35.98 7.67
N ASN A 332 23.97 -35.42 8.67
CA ASN A 332 24.15 -35.74 10.08
C ASN A 332 22.91 -35.38 10.90
N LEU A 333 22.02 -36.35 11.09
CA LEU A 333 20.77 -36.17 11.82
C LEU A 333 20.97 -35.68 13.25
N SER A 334 22.01 -36.15 13.95
CA SER A 334 22.31 -35.67 15.30
C SER A 334 22.63 -34.18 15.33
N GLN A 335 23.49 -33.70 14.45
CA GLN A 335 23.82 -32.28 14.38
C GLN A 335 22.61 -31.42 13.99
N SER A 336 21.77 -31.92 13.10
CA SER A 336 20.53 -31.22 12.72
C SER A 336 19.55 -31.05 13.88
N LEU A 337 19.37 -32.10 14.69
CA LEU A 337 18.48 -32.04 15.85
C LEU A 337 19.01 -31.11 16.95
N LEU A 338 20.32 -31.07 17.16
CA LEU A 338 20.98 -30.06 18.01
C LEU A 338 20.78 -28.65 17.42
N GLY A 339 20.90 -28.53 16.10
CA GLY A 339 20.58 -27.33 15.34
C GLY A 339 19.15 -26.84 15.53
N LEU A 340 18.18 -27.71 15.79
CA LEU A 340 16.80 -27.33 16.13
C LEU A 340 16.65 -26.94 17.61
N LYS A 341 17.08 -27.79 18.54
CA LYS A 341 16.82 -27.63 19.98
C LYS A 341 17.76 -26.65 20.69
N GLY A 342 18.89 -26.30 20.10
CA GLY A 342 19.97 -25.57 20.77
C GLY A 342 21.01 -26.51 21.38
N THR A 343 22.15 -25.95 21.79
CA THR A 343 23.32 -26.70 22.27
C THR A 343 23.18 -27.24 23.70
N ASP A 344 22.14 -26.83 24.42
CA ASP A 344 21.91 -27.19 25.83
C ASP A 344 21.23 -28.55 26.02
N TYR A 345 21.04 -29.31 24.93
CA TYR A 345 20.41 -30.62 24.94
C TYR A 345 21.39 -31.72 24.53
N ASP A 346 21.61 -32.69 25.41
CA ASP A 346 22.30 -33.92 25.06
C ASP A 346 21.35 -34.85 24.29
N LEU A 347 21.80 -35.32 23.12
CA LEU A 347 21.10 -36.39 22.41
C LEU A 347 21.44 -37.73 23.05
N ASN A 348 20.42 -38.54 23.32
CA ASN A 348 20.58 -39.92 23.79
C ASN A 348 20.89 -40.92 22.65
N PHE A 349 21.15 -40.44 21.43
CA PHE A 349 21.53 -41.25 20.28
C PHE A 349 22.43 -40.47 19.31
N LEU A 350 23.19 -41.22 18.50
CA LEU A 350 23.97 -40.69 17.38
C LEU A 350 23.45 -41.25 16.06
N ALA A 351 23.19 -40.38 15.09
CA ALA A 351 22.73 -40.73 13.76
C ALA A 351 23.45 -39.87 12.72
N GLY A 352 24.02 -40.54 11.71
CA GLY A 352 24.72 -39.90 10.59
C GLY A 352 23.76 -39.46 9.49
N ALA A 353 24.20 -39.60 8.23
CA ALA A 353 23.39 -39.24 7.07
C ALA A 353 22.06 -40.00 7.06
N SER A 354 20.97 -39.29 6.82
CA SER A 354 19.61 -39.81 6.92
C SER A 354 18.71 -39.22 5.84
N ASN A 355 17.77 -40.02 5.38
CA ASN A 355 16.70 -39.66 4.45
C ASN A 355 15.37 -40.01 5.12
N ILE A 356 14.55 -39.00 5.41
CA ILE A 356 13.35 -39.14 6.24
C ILE A 356 12.13 -38.71 5.42
N ASN A 357 11.36 -39.70 4.98
CA ASN A 357 10.06 -39.50 4.36
C ASN A 357 9.01 -39.25 5.46
N LEU A 358 8.46 -38.04 5.49
CA LEU A 358 7.41 -37.65 6.42
C LEU A 358 6.06 -37.66 5.71
N ASP A 359 5.10 -38.33 6.33
CA ASP A 359 3.67 -38.23 6.04
C ASP A 359 2.96 -38.18 7.39
N ILE A 360 2.73 -36.96 7.86
CA ILE A 360 2.22 -36.70 9.21
C ILE A 360 0.97 -35.83 9.13
N SER A 361 0.00 -36.13 9.98
CA SER A 361 -1.23 -35.35 10.13
C SER A 361 -1.58 -35.22 11.60
N TRP A 362 -2.05 -34.06 12.00
CA TRP A 362 -2.48 -33.78 13.37
C TRP A 362 -3.67 -32.83 13.39
N GLU A 363 -4.39 -32.89 14.50
CA GLU A 363 -5.53 -32.04 14.82
C GLU A 363 -5.14 -31.16 16.01
N GLY A 364 -5.35 -29.85 15.89
CA GLY A 364 -4.98 -28.86 16.89
C GLY A 364 -6.13 -27.94 17.28
#